data_AF-A0A1S8FM36-F1
#
_entry.id   AF-A0A1S8FM36-F1
#
_cell.length_a   1.000
_cell.length_b   1.000
_cell.length_c   1.000
_cell.angle_alpha   90.00
_cell.angle_beta   90.00
_cell.angle_gamma   90.00
#
_symmetry.space_group_name_H-M   'P 1'
#
loop_
_entity.id
_entity.type
_entity.pdbx_description
1 polymer ?
#
loop_
_entity_poly.entity_id
_entity_poly.type
_entity_poly.pdbx_seq_one_letter_code
_entity_poly.pdbx_strand_id
1 'polypeptide(L)' 'MTACDQLTVLSNALQQLSSDALGVAAFSRLAQNQPELRAALPTRYTEVLFRLMHQLRSP' A
#
# COMPACT_ATOMS: atom_id res chain seq x y z
N MET A 1 7.30 -10.48 10.43
CA MET A 1 5.95 -10.25 9.88
C MET A 1 5.81 -11.12 8.65
N THR A 2 4.69 -11.81 8.47
CA THR A 2 4.44 -12.62 7.26
C THR A 2 3.82 -11.76 6.17
N ALA A 3 3.83 -12.21 4.92
CA ALA A 3 3.18 -11.49 3.82
C ALA A 3 1.68 -11.22 4.10
N CYS A 4 0.96 -12.12 4.77
CA CYS A 4 -0.44 -11.86 5.15
C CYS A 4 -0.58 -10.69 6.14
N ASP A 5 0.29 -10.64 7.15
CA ASP A 5 0.30 -9.57 8.16
C ASP A 5 0.60 -8.21 7.52
N GLN A 6 1.57 -8.19 6.60
CA GLN A 6 1.93 -7.05 5.77
C GLN A 6 0.74 -6.55 4.91
N LEU A 7 -0.03 -7.47 4.33
CA LEU A 7 -1.21 -7.16 3.53
C LEU A 7 -2.32 -6.54 4.38
N THR A 8 -2.56 -7.08 5.57
CA THR A 8 -3.53 -6.54 6.53
C THR A 8 -3.17 -5.11 6.93
N VAL A 9 -1.90 -4.84 7.23
CA VAL A 9 -1.44 -3.48 7.56
C VAL A 9 -1.63 -2.53 6.37
N LEU A 10 -1.32 -2.97 5.15
CA LEU A 10 -1.49 -2.16 3.95
C LEU A 10 -2.97 -1.84 3.68
N SER A 11 -3.85 -2.84 3.79
CA SER A 11 -5.30 -2.65 3.64
C SER A 11 -5.87 -1.69 4.69
N ASN A 12 -5.41 -1.80 5.93
CA ASN A 12 -5.84 -0.90 7.00
C ASN A 12 -5.37 0.54 6.73
N ALA A 13 -4.12 0.73 6.30
CA ALA A 13 -3.60 2.04 5.91
C ALA A 13 -4.36 2.65 4.71
N LEU A 14 -4.83 1.81 3.78
CA LEU A 14 -5.65 2.21 2.64
C LEU A 14 -7.04 2.68 3.08
N GLN A 15 -7.67 1.99 4.04
CA GLN A 15 -8.95 2.41 4.63
C GLN A 15 -8.82 3.72 5.39
N GLN A 16 -7.73 3.91 6.13
CA GLN A 16 -7.46 5.16 6.83
C GLN A 16 -7.20 6.31 5.85
N LEU A 17 -6.54 6.03 4.73
CA LEU A 17 -6.34 7.01 3.67
C LEU A 17 -7.64 7.40 2.96
N SER A 18 -8.54 6.43 2.73
CA SER A 18 -9.89 6.71 2.23
C SER A 18 -10.75 7.49 3.23
N SER A 19 -10.43 7.41 4.52
CA SER A 19 -11.12 8.15 5.59
C SER A 19 -10.45 9.50 5.91
N ASP A 20 -9.53 9.95 5.06
CA ASP A 20 -8.69 11.15 5.24
C ASP A 20 -7.84 11.18 6.54
N ALA A 21 -7.82 10.08 7.29
CA ALA A 21 -7.07 9.95 8.54
C ALA A 21 -5.56 9.71 8.30
N LEU A 22 -5.18 9.27 7.10
CA LEU A 22 -3.81 8.91 6.75
C LEU A 22 -3.43 9.50 5.39
N GLY A 23 -2.49 10.44 5.39
CA GLY A 23 -2.08 11.13 4.17
C GLY A 23 -1.37 10.19 3.18
N VAL A 24 -1.50 10.49 1.88
CA VAL A 24 -0.89 9.75 0.76
C VAL A 24 0.62 9.51 0.94
N ALA A 25 1.33 10.46 1.55
CA ALA A 25 2.76 10.33 1.84
C ALA A 25 3.08 9.28 2.91
N ALA A 26 2.25 9.17 3.95
CA ALA A 26 2.41 8.16 5.01
C ALA A 26 2.09 6.76 4.47
N PHE A 27 1.02 6.64 3.65
CA PHE A 27 0.69 5.40 2.95
C PHE A 27 1.83 4.96 2.01
N SER A 28 2.38 5.89 1.21
CA SER A 28 3.46 5.59 0.27
C SER A 28 4.74 5.11 0.96
N ARG A 29 5.08 5.64 2.14
CA ARG A 29 6.21 5.14 2.94
C ARG A 29 5.94 3.75 3.48
N LEU A 30 4.73 3.50 3.98
CA LEU A 30 4.33 2.21 4.52
C LEU A 30 4.35 1.14 3.42
N ALA A 31 3.80 1.45 2.24
CA ALA A 31 3.80 0.58 1.06
C ALA A 31 5.21 0.20 0.57
N GLN A 32 6.18 1.13 0.68
CA GLN A 32 7.58 0.89 0.31
C GLN A 32 8.33 0.01 1.33
N ASN A 33 7.87 -0.04 2.57
CA ASN A 33 8.50 -0.78 3.67
C ASN A 33 7.94 -2.21 3.87
N GLN A 34 7.40 -2.82 2.81
CA GLN A 34 6.76 -4.16 2.84
C GLN A 34 7.57 -5.18 2.02
N PRO A 35 8.76 -5.60 2.51
CA PRO A 35 9.69 -6.44 1.73
C PRO A 35 9.16 -7.86 1.50
N GLU A 36 8.46 -8.45 2.47
CA GLU A 36 7.89 -9.81 2.35
C GLU A 36 6.74 -9.83 1.36
N LEU A 37 5.94 -8.75 1.32
CA LEU A 37 4.86 -8.62 0.34
C LEU A 37 5.39 -8.48 -1.09
N ARG A 38 6.47 -7.70 -1.26
CA ARG A 38 7.20 -7.61 -2.54
C ARG A 38 7.80 -8.94 -2.97
N ALA A 39 8.31 -9.72 -2.02
CA ALA A 39 8.88 -11.03 -2.29
C ALA A 39 7.80 -12.07 -2.65
N ALA A 40 6.62 -11.99 -2.02
CA ALA A 40 5.53 -12.94 -2.22
C ALA A 40 4.66 -12.66 -3.47
N LEU A 41 4.52 -11.40 -3.89
CA LEU A 41 3.60 -10.99 -4.98
C LEU A 41 4.25 -10.03 -6.00
N PRO A 42 5.36 -10.39 -6.66
CA PRO A 42 6.20 -9.45 -7.40
C PRO A 42 5.49 -8.71 -8.56
N THR A 43 4.65 -9.41 -9.34
CA THR A 43 4.06 -8.81 -10.56
C THR A 43 2.81 -8.00 -10.27
N ARG A 44 1.83 -8.59 -9.58
CA ARG A 44 0.54 -7.92 -9.33
C ARG A 44 0.61 -6.84 -8.27
N TYR A 45 1.46 -7.01 -7.25
CA TYR A 45 1.57 -6.01 -6.19
C TYR A 45 2.09 -4.68 -6.73
N THR A 46 3.15 -4.73 -7.52
CA THR A 46 3.77 -3.52 -8.09
C THR A 46 2.79 -2.77 -9.00
N GLU A 47 2.05 -3.47 -9.86
CA GLU A 47 1.01 -2.84 -10.69
C GLU A 47 -0.13 -2.23 -9.88
N VAL A 48 -0.63 -2.95 -8.88
CA VAL A 48 -1.72 -2.46 -8.02
C VAL A 48 -1.25 -1.24 -7.25
N LEU A 49 -0.05 -1.28 -6.66
CA LEU A 49 0.53 -0.16 -5.93
C LEU A 49 0.71 1.06 -6.82
N PHE A 50 1.18 0.84 -8.06
CA PHE A 50 1.40 1.91 -9.03
C PHE A 50 0.09 2.56 -9.46
N ARG A 51 -0.96 1.76 -9.76
CA ARG A 51 -2.30 2.30 -10.05
C ARG A 51 -2.89 3.04 -8.86
N LEU A 52 -2.70 2.53 -7.65
CA LEU A 52 -3.22 3.14 -6.44
C LEU A 52 -2.56 4.50 -6.16
N MET A 53 -1.23 4.56 -6.26
CA MET A 53 -0.49 5.82 -6.17
C MET A 53 -0.86 6.80 -7.29
N HIS A 54 -1.12 6.30 -8.49
CA HIS A 54 -1.51 7.13 -9.63
C HIS A 54 -2.93 7.70 -9.49
N GLN A 55 -3.89 6.91 -8.98
CA GLN A 55 -5.24 7.40 -8.74
C GLN A 55 -5.30 8.40 -7.58
N LEU A 56 -4.52 8.18 -6.52
CA LEU A 56 -4.40 9.12 -5.40
C LEU A 56 -3.74 10.45 -5.77
N ARG A 57 -3.08 10.51 -6.93
CA ARG A 57 -2.42 11.72 -7.44
C ARG A 57 -3.28 12.48 -8.46
N SER A 58 -4.38 11.89 -8.95
CA SER A 58 -5.35 12.59 -9.78
C SER A 58 -6.42 13.23 -8.88
N PRO A 59 -6.52 14.56 -8.87
CA PRO A 59 -7.57 15.28 -8.12
C PRO A 59 -8.96 15.05 -8.70
#